data_AF-A0A2J6HDQ8-F1
#
_entry.id   AF-A0A2J6HDQ8-F1
#
_cell.length_a   1.000
_cell.length_b   1.000
_cell.length_c   1.000
_cell.angle_alpha   90.00
_cell.angle_beta   90.00
_cell.angle_gamma   90.00
#
_symmetry.space_group_name_H-M   'P 1'
#
loop_
_entity.id
_entity.type
_entity.pdbx_description
1 polymer ?
#
loop_
_entity_poly.entity_id
_entity_poly.type
_entity_poly.pdbx_seq_one_letter_code
_entity_poly.pdbx_strand_id
1 'polypeptide(L)'
;MSFTDKDLIDFEQKGISVDTIEKQLEQFKTGIPKTQLYKAATPDEGIFVYSASELNRLISLYDERKDDYNIIKFVPASGAASRMFKFLF
;
A
#
# COMPACT_ATOMS: atom_id res chain seq x y z
N MET A 1 3.54 -10.96 -28.43
CA MET A 1 4.93 -10.60 -28.10
C MET A 1 5.54 -11.82 -27.42
N SER A 2 6.80 -12.16 -27.74
CA SER A 2 7.53 -13.23 -27.04
C SER A 2 8.56 -12.58 -26.13
N PHE A 3 8.69 -13.07 -24.91
CA PHE A 3 9.77 -12.68 -24.01
C PHE A 3 11.09 -13.31 -24.48
N THR A 4 12.20 -12.61 -24.26
CA THR A 4 13.54 -13.14 -24.49
C THR A 4 14.02 -13.94 -23.28
N ASP A 5 15.04 -14.78 -23.44
CA ASP A 5 15.63 -15.53 -22.32
C ASP A 5 16.13 -14.60 -21.21
N LYS A 6 16.65 -13.43 -21.58
CA LYS A 6 17.07 -12.41 -20.63
C LYS A 6 15.89 -11.87 -19.81
N ASP A 7 14.76 -11.62 -20.46
CA ASP A 7 13.55 -11.16 -19.77
C ASP A 7 13.08 -12.21 -18.75
N LEU A 8 13.05 -13.48 -19.13
CA LEU A 8 12.66 -14.58 -18.24
C LEU A 8 13.56 -14.69 -17.01
N ILE A 9 14.88 -14.56 -17.20
CA ILE A 9 15.86 -14.54 -16.09
C ILE A 9 15.62 -13.34 -15.17
N ASP A 10 15.40 -12.15 -15.74
CA ASP A 10 15.16 -10.93 -14.96
C ASP A 10 13.86 -11.02 -14.14
N PHE A 11 12.83 -11.68 -14.69
CA PHE A 11 11.56 -11.91 -14.00
C PHE A 11 11.72 -12.86 -12.82
N GLU A 12 12.44 -13.97 -13.03
CA GLU A 12 12.75 -14.95 -12.00
C GLU A 12 13.54 -14.32 -10.84
N GLN A 13 14.59 -13.54 -11.15
CA GLN A 13 15.40 -12.84 -10.14
C GLN A 13 14.60 -11.85 -9.30
N LYS A 14 13.56 -11.24 -9.88
CA LYS A 14 12.65 -10.32 -9.18
C LYS A 14 11.49 -11.04 -8.48
N GLY A 15 11.38 -12.36 -8.62
CA GLY A 15 10.27 -13.15 -8.08
C GLY A 15 8.92 -12.85 -8.75
N ILE A 16 8.92 -12.44 -10.02
CA ILE A 16 7.72 -12.11 -10.78
C ILE A 16 7.43 -13.23 -11.76
N SER A 17 6.23 -13.82 -11.70
CA SER A 17 5.84 -14.85 -12.65
C SER A 17 5.54 -14.29 -14.04
N VAL A 18 5.75 -15.09 -15.08
CA VAL A 18 5.41 -14.71 -16.47
C VAL A 18 3.92 -14.38 -16.59
N ASP A 19 3.04 -15.17 -15.96
CA ASP A 19 1.59 -14.93 -15.91
C ASP A 19 1.24 -13.56 -15.30
N THR A 20 1.96 -13.14 -14.25
CA THR A 20 1.78 -11.80 -13.66
C THR A 20 2.08 -10.70 -14.68
N ILE A 21 3.14 -10.86 -15.47
CA ILE A 21 3.56 -9.87 -16.46
C ILE A 21 2.61 -9.86 -17.64
N GLU A 22 2.18 -11.02 -18.13
CA GLU A 22 1.19 -11.12 -19.20
C GLU A 22 -0.12 -10.44 -18.79
N LYS A 23 -0.60 -10.64 -17.56
CA LYS A 23 -1.76 -9.95 -17.00
C LYS A 23 -1.58 -8.43 -16.97
N GLN A 24 -0.42 -7.94 -16.53
CA GLN A 24 -0.11 -6.50 -16.52
C GLN A 24 -0.06 -5.91 -17.93
N LEU A 25 0.57 -6.61 -18.88
CA LEU A 25 0.62 -6.20 -20.28
C LEU A 25 -0.79 -6.14 -20.89
N GLU A 26 -1.65 -7.10 -20.55
CA GLU A 26 -3.03 -7.08 -21.01
C GLU A 26 -3.78 -5.89 -20.43
N GLN A 27 -3.61 -5.58 -19.14
CA GLN A 27 -4.17 -4.35 -18.54
C GLN A 27 -3.70 -3.06 -19.24
N PHE A 28 -2.46 -3.00 -19.71
CA PHE A 28 -1.99 -1.84 -20.50
C PHE A 28 -2.68 -1.73 -21.86
N LYS A 29 -2.99 -2.85 -22.51
CA LYS A 29 -3.69 -2.86 -23.81
C LYS A 29 -5.18 -2.57 -23.66
N THR A 30 -5.84 -3.23 -22.70
CA THR A 30 -7.29 -3.10 -22.49
C THR A 30 -7.65 -1.84 -21.70
N GLY A 31 -6.65 -1.21 -21.08
CA GLY A 31 -6.84 -0.15 -20.10
C GLY A 31 -7.18 -0.71 -18.72
N ILE A 32 -6.95 0.12 -17.70
CA ILE A 32 -7.33 -0.18 -16.32
C ILE A 32 -8.82 0.16 -16.17
N PRO A 33 -9.66 -0.79 -15.70
CA PRO A 33 -11.08 -0.52 -15.49
C PRO A 33 -11.24 0.63 -14.49
N LYS A 34 -12.20 1.51 -14.75
CA LYS A 34 -12.51 2.60 -13.83
C LYS A 34 -13.06 2.01 -12.54
N THR A 35 -12.41 2.32 -11.42
CA THR A 35 -12.97 2.03 -10.10
C THR A 35 -14.20 2.89 -9.88
N GLN A 36 -15.33 2.26 -9.57
CA GLN A 36 -16.50 2.98 -9.10
C GLN A 36 -16.27 3.36 -7.64
N LEU A 37 -16.15 4.67 -7.39
CA LEU A 37 -16.10 5.17 -6.03
C LEU A 37 -17.46 4.95 -5.38
N TYR A 38 -17.49 4.25 -4.25
CA TYR A 38 -18.73 4.04 -3.51
C TYR A 38 -19.18 5.35 -2.85
N LYS A 39 -18.32 5.92 -2.01
CA LYS A 39 -18.47 7.25 -1.38
C LYS A 39 -17.16 7.64 -0.70
N ALA A 40 -17.04 8.91 -0.30
CA ALA A 40 -15.93 9.38 0.50
C ALA A 40 -15.99 8.76 1.91
N ALA A 41 -14.83 8.50 2.51
CA ALA A 41 -14.77 8.11 3.91
C ALA A 41 -15.11 9.32 4.79
N THR A 42 -15.93 9.11 5.82
CA THR A 42 -16.34 10.13 6.80
C THR A 42 -16.14 9.59 8.22
N PRO A 43 -16.20 10.43 9.27
CA PRO A 43 -16.24 9.98 10.66
C PRO A 43 -17.28 8.88 10.93
N ASP A 44 -18.42 8.95 10.25
CA ASP A 44 -19.49 7.96 10.39
C ASP A 44 -19.29 6.74 9.45
N GLU A 45 -18.39 6.86 8.47
CA GLU A 45 -18.22 5.90 7.38
C GLU A 45 -16.74 5.68 7.03
N GLY A 46 -16.07 4.80 7.78
CA GLY A 46 -14.73 4.31 7.45
C GLY A 46 -13.56 5.12 8.04
N ILE A 47 -13.81 6.19 8.79
CA ILE A 47 -12.79 6.88 9.59
C ILE A 47 -13.09 6.68 11.07
N PHE A 48 -12.17 6.02 11.80
CA PHE A 48 -12.28 5.92 13.25
C PHE A 48 -11.98 7.26 13.92
N VAL A 49 -12.92 7.77 14.72
CA VAL A 49 -12.75 8.98 15.52
C VAL A 49 -12.78 8.60 16.99
N TYR A 50 -11.68 8.89 17.69
CA TYR A 50 -11.51 8.56 19.09
C TYR A 50 -11.77 9.78 19.96
N SER A 51 -12.39 9.57 21.13
CA SER A 51 -12.46 10.58 22.18
C SER A 51 -11.07 10.88 22.74
N ALA A 52 -10.94 11.99 23.47
CA ALA A 52 -9.66 12.36 24.09
C ALA A 52 -9.14 11.30 25.08
N SER A 53 -10.04 10.63 25.81
CA SER A 53 -9.68 9.56 26.73
C SER A 53 -9.19 8.32 26.00
N GLU A 54 -9.86 7.92 24.92
CA GLU A 54 -9.43 6.81 24.08
C GLU A 54 -8.09 7.08 23.41
N LEU A 55 -7.90 8.30 22.89
CA LEU A 55 -6.65 8.72 22.29
C LEU A 55 -5.49 8.61 23.29
N ASN A 56 -5.66 9.17 24.49
CA ASN A 56 -4.65 9.07 25.55
C ASN A 56 -4.34 7.62 25.90
N ARG A 57 -5.37 6.77 26.02
CA ARG A 57 -5.19 5.34 26.28
C ARG A 57 -4.37 4.65 25.16
N LEU A 58 -4.67 4.93 23.90
CA LEU A 58 -3.97 4.33 22.76
C LEU A 58 -2.51 4.79 22.69
N ILE A 59 -2.25 6.06 22.98
CA ILE A 59 -0.89 6.61 23.07
C ILE A 59 -0.11 5.92 24.18
N SER A 60 -0.66 5.84 25.40
CA SER A 60 -0.02 5.15 26.51
C SER A 60 0.26 3.68 26.19
N LEU A 61 -0.70 2.99 25.56
CA LEU A 61 -0.51 1.60 25.15
C LEU A 61 0.64 1.44 24.16
N TYR A 62 0.77 2.34 23.19
CA TYR A 62 1.90 2.32 22.26
C TYR A 62 3.22 2.59 22.98
N ASP A 63 3.28 3.60 23.84
CA ASP A 63 4.49 3.96 24.57
C ASP A 63 4.98 2.87 25.54
N GLU A 64 4.06 2.16 26.19
CA GLU A 64 4.38 1.04 27.08
C GLU A 64 4.93 -0.18 26.34
N ARG A 65 4.55 -0.37 25.07
CA ARG A 65 4.83 -1.59 24.31
C ARG A 65 5.89 -1.43 23.24
N LYS A 66 6.22 -0.20 22.84
CA LYS A 66 7.09 0.04 21.69
C LYS A 66 8.45 -0.66 21.76
N ASP A 67 9.01 -0.80 22.97
CA ASP A 67 10.32 -1.42 23.18
C ASP A 67 10.28 -2.96 23.04
N ASP A 68 9.09 -3.55 23.12
CA ASP A 68 8.86 -4.99 22.87
C ASP A 68 8.85 -5.33 21.36
N TYR A 69 8.85 -4.32 20.47
CA TYR A 69 8.72 -4.49 19.03
C TYR A 69 9.81 -3.77 18.24
N ASN A 70 10.20 -4.36 17.11
CA ASN A 70 11.01 -3.64 16.12
C ASN A 70 10.09 -2.76 15.26
N ILE A 71 9.91 -1.50 15.66
CA ILE A 71 9.02 -0.57 14.98
C ILE A 71 9.65 -0.11 13.66
N ILE A 72 8.96 -0.40 12.56
CA ILE A 72 9.35 0.07 11.24
C ILE A 72 8.45 1.19 10.77
N LYS A 73 9.04 2.16 10.09
CA LYS A 73 8.28 3.19 9.38
C LYS A 73 7.81 2.64 8.04
N PHE A 74 6.53 2.35 7.94
CA PHE A 74 5.91 1.89 6.69
C PHE A 74 5.46 3.08 5.84
N VAL A 75 6.25 3.45 4.83
CA VAL A 75 5.84 4.42 3.80
C VAL A 75 5.41 3.64 2.56
N PRO A 76 4.14 3.74 2.11
CA PRO A 76 3.69 3.00 0.94
C PRO A 76 4.44 3.47 -0.32
N ALA A 77 4.87 2.52 -1.15
CA ALA A 77 5.57 2.77 -2.41
C ALA A 77 4.64 3.20 -3.58
N SER A 78 3.59 3.98 -3.27
CA SER A 78 2.66 4.55 -4.25
C SER A 78 2.84 6.05 -4.30
N GLY A 79 3.04 6.63 -5.50
CA GLY A 79 3.31 8.06 -5.65
C GLY A 79 2.24 8.97 -5.03
N ALA A 80 0.97 8.53 -4.96
CA ALA A 80 -0.08 9.27 -4.26
C ALA A 80 0.11 9.24 -2.73
N ALA A 81 0.36 8.06 -2.17
CA ALA A 81 0.59 7.89 -0.74
C ALA A 81 1.89 8.56 -0.29
N SER A 82 2.98 8.42 -1.05
CA SER A 82 4.26 9.07 -0.71
C SER A 82 4.14 10.60 -0.69
N ARG A 83 3.31 11.20 -1.55
CA ARG A 83 2.99 12.64 -1.50
C ARG A 83 2.17 13.00 -0.26
N MET A 84 1.17 12.19 0.08
CA MET A 84 0.30 12.42 1.25
C MET A 84 1.06 12.34 2.58
N PHE A 85 2.05 11.45 2.67
CA PHE A 85 2.84 11.21 3.89
C PHE A 85 4.23 11.85 3.86
N LYS A 86 4.48 12.80 2.94
CA LYS A 86 5.79 13.44 2.79
C LYS A 86 6.29 14.12 4.06
N PHE A 87 5.38 14.67 4.89
CA PHE A 87 5.75 15.33 6.15
C PHE A 87 6.34 14.39 7.21
N LEU A 88 6.25 13.07 7.01
CA LEU A 88 6.77 12.10 7.97
C LEU A 88 8.25 11.79 7.77
N PHE A 89 8.87 12.07 6.61
CA PHE A 89 10.29 11.80 6.30
C PHE A 89 11.06 13.06 5.88
#